data_AF-A0A2X2X0M6-F1
#
_entry.id   AF-A0A2X2X0M6-F1
#
_cell.length_a   1.000
_cell.length_b   1.000
_cell.length_c   1.000
_cell.angle_alpha   90.00
_cell.angle_beta   90.00
_cell.angle_gamma   90.00
#
_symmetry.space_group_name_H-M   'P 1'
#
loop_
_entity.id
_entity.type
_entity.pdbx_description
1 polymer ?
#
loop_
_entity_poly.entity_id
_entity_poly.type
_entity_poly.pdbx_seq_one_letter_code
_entity_poly.pdbx_strand_id
1 'polypeptide(L)' 'MGNFEDMDFNQIFRERTKKFSIAIIRALSVLPYSDDLSIIRKQVIRSSTSVAANYRAVSRARSEKEKFVKSAL' A
#
# COMPACT_ATOMS: atom_id res chain seq x y z
N MET A 1 -29.80 16.90 4.41
CA MET A 1 -29.27 15.60 3.93
C MET A 1 -27.92 15.89 3.33
N GLY A 2 -26.84 15.81 4.11
CA GLY A 2 -25.49 16.16 3.64
C GLY A 2 -25.04 15.17 2.58
N ASN A 3 -24.48 15.66 1.48
CA ASN A 3 -24.05 14.88 0.33
C ASN A 3 -23.14 13.71 0.77
N PHE A 4 -23.65 12.48 0.70
CA PHE A 4 -22.94 11.24 1.00
C PHE A 4 -22.07 10.76 -0.17
N GLU A 5 -21.69 11.65 -1.09
CA GLU A 5 -21.30 11.25 -2.44
C GLU A 5 -19.78 11.27 -2.72
N ASP A 6 -18.95 11.74 -1.78
CA ASP A 6 -17.49 11.69 -1.94
C ASP A 6 -16.84 11.04 -0.71
N MET A 7 -17.07 9.75 -0.52
CA MET A 7 -16.13 8.96 0.29
C MET A 7 -14.80 9.00 -0.47
N ASP A 8 -13.85 9.85 -0.05
CA ASP A 8 -12.59 10.10 -0.77
C ASP A 8 -11.90 8.78 -1.13
N PHE A 9 -12.07 8.35 -2.38
CA PHE A 9 -11.57 7.08 -2.89
C PHE A 9 -10.07 6.94 -2.61
N ASN A 10 -9.33 8.04 -2.64
CA ASN A 10 -7.90 8.06 -2.32
C ASN A 10 -7.66 7.75 -0.84
N GLN A 11 -8.46 8.29 0.06
CA GLN A 11 -8.38 8.01 1.49
C GLN A 11 -8.69 6.53 1.77
N ILE A 12 -9.74 5.98 1.16
CA ILE A 12 -10.10 4.55 1.31
C ILE A 12 -8.95 3.66 0.85
N PHE A 13 -8.45 3.87 -0.37
CA PHE A 13 -7.36 3.05 -0.91
C PHE A 13 -6.05 3.23 -0.14
N ARG A 14 -5.73 4.45 0.32
CA ARG A 14 -4.57 4.71 1.17
C ARG A 14 -4.67 3.93 2.49
N GLU A 15 -5.84 3.90 3.12
CA GLU A 15 -6.03 3.14 4.35
C GLU A 15 -5.98 1.63 4.12
N ARG A 16 -6.61 1.14 3.06
CA ARG A 16 -6.62 -0.29 2.71
C ARG A 16 -5.23 -0.81 2.41
N THR A 17 -4.47 -0.11 1.57
CA THR A 17 -3.09 -0.48 1.21
C THR A 17 -2.17 -0.47 2.43
N LYS A 18 -2.27 0.56 3.29
CA LYS A 18 -1.53 0.60 4.57
C LYS A 18 -1.87 -0.57 5.49
N LYS A 19 -3.17 -0.86 5.68
CA LYS A 19 -3.63 -1.99 6.51
C LYS A 19 -3.12 -3.32 5.96
N PHE A 20 -3.16 -3.50 4.65
CA PHE A 20 -2.64 -4.69 3.98
C PHE A 20 -1.13 -4.87 4.20
N SER A 21 -0.31 -3.83 4.02
CA SER A 21 1.14 -3.94 4.26
C SER A 21 1.44 -4.33 5.72
N ILE A 22 0.71 -3.77 6.68
CA ILE A 22 0.87 -4.10 8.11
C ILE A 22 0.45 -5.56 8.39
N ALA A 23 -0.63 -6.03 7.77
CA ALA A 23 -1.09 -7.40 7.92
C ALA A 23 -0.04 -8.40 7.39
N ILE A 24 0.56 -8.14 6.22
CA ILE A 24 1.65 -8.93 5.65
C ILE A 24 2.85 -8.99 6.61
N ILE A 25 3.28 -7.85 7.14
CA ILE A 25 4.42 -7.79 8.07
C ILE A 25 4.13 -8.65 9.31
N ARG A 26 2.93 -8.54 9.89
CA ARG A 26 2.53 -9.33 11.06
C ARG A 26 2.41 -10.82 10.77
N ALA A 27 1.85 -11.19 9.61
CA ALA A 27 1.74 -12.58 9.19
C ALA A 27 3.12 -13.22 8.99
N LEU A 28 4.09 -12.47 8.45
CA LEU A 28 5.44 -12.97 8.24
C LEU A 28 6.31 -12.90 9.49
N SER A 29 5.99 -12.06 10.49
CA SER A 29 6.83 -11.93 11.70
C SER A 29 6.75 -13.14 12.63
N VAL A 30 5.65 -13.90 12.59
CA VAL A 30 5.47 -15.10 13.44
C VAL A 30 6.15 -16.35 12.86
N LEU A 31 6.59 -16.30 11.60
CA LEU A 31 7.23 -17.45 10.96
C LEU A 31 8.66 -17.64 11.47
N PRO A 32 9.08 -18.88 11.78
CA PRO A 32 10.42 -19.19 12.25
C PRO A 32 11.46 -18.72 11.23
N TYR A 33 12.67 -18.41 11.71
CA TYR A 33 13.74 -17.96 10.84
C TYR A 33 14.28 -19.12 10.00
N SER A 34 14.47 -18.87 8.71
CA SER A 34 15.20 -19.70 7.75
C SER A 34 15.74 -18.77 6.66
N ASP A 35 16.90 -19.09 6.09
CA ASP A 35 17.54 -18.23 5.08
C ASP A 35 16.68 -18.08 3.82
N ASP A 36 16.09 -19.17 3.33
CA ASP A 36 15.16 -19.15 2.18
C ASP A 36 13.94 -18.26 2.47
N LEU A 37 13.38 -18.40 3.67
CA LEU A 37 12.23 -17.62 4.11
C LEU A 37 12.59 -16.14 4.35
N SER A 38 13.83 -15.84 4.75
CA SER A 38 14.32 -14.47 4.94
C SER A 38 14.31 -13.70 3.61
N ILE A 39 14.71 -14.34 2.52
CA ILE A 39 14.70 -13.75 1.17
C ILE A 39 13.25 -13.48 0.73
N ILE A 40 12.38 -14.50 0.83
CA ILE A 40 10.96 -14.38 0.44
C ILE A 40 10.28 -13.28 1.25
N ARG A 41 10.50 -13.26 2.58
CA ARG A 41 9.94 -12.25 3.49
C ARG A 41 10.33 -10.84 3.08
N LYS A 42 11.60 -10.61 2.75
CA LYS A 42 12.08 -9.29 2.29
C LYS A 42 11.41 -8.87 0.98
N GLN A 43 11.23 -9.79 0.03
CA GLN A 43 10.58 -9.46 -1.24
C GLN A 43 9.10 -9.15 -1.08
N VAL A 44 8.37 -9.97 -0.32
CA VAL A 44 6.94 -9.79 -0.06
C VAL A 44 6.69 -8.48 0.69
N ILE A 45 7.49 -8.17 1.72
CA ILE A 45 7.35 -6.90 2.48
C ILE A 45 7.64 -5.70 1.57
N ARG A 46 8.70 -5.74 0.74
CA ARG A 46 9.00 -4.63 -0.18
C ARG A 46 7.88 -4.39 -1.20
N SER A 47 7.41 -5.45 -1.84
CA SER A 47 6.30 -5.36 -2.80
C SER A 47 5.02 -4.84 -2.14
N SER A 48 4.71 -5.32 -0.93
CA SER A 48 3.50 -4.87 -0.22
C SER A 48 3.58 -3.41 0.25
N THR A 49 4.76 -2.94 0.62
CA THR A 49 4.98 -1.56 1.09
C THR A 49 5.13 -0.55 -0.05
N SER A 50 5.64 -0.97 -1.22
CA SER A 50 5.73 -0.10 -2.41
C SER A 50 4.34 0.35 -2.88
N VAL A 51 3.35 -0.55 -2.91
CA VAL A 51 1.96 -0.22 -3.29
C VAL A 51 1.36 0.84 -2.36
N ALA A 52 1.53 0.70 -1.04
CA ALA A 52 1.06 1.69 -0.07
C ALA A 52 1.79 3.05 -0.20
N ALA A 53 3.10 3.02 -0.49
CA ALA A 53 3.88 4.23 -0.73
C ALA A 53 3.44 4.95 -2.02
N ASN A 54 3.19 4.21 -3.10
CA ASN A 54 2.73 4.73 -4.38
C ASN A 54 1.35 5.37 -4.24
N TYR A 55 0.39 4.70 -3.61
CA TYR A 55 -0.93 5.27 -3.37
C TYR A 55 -0.89 6.54 -2.52
N ARG A 56 -0.03 6.60 -1.49
CA ARG A 56 0.21 7.82 -0.72
C ARG A 56 0.87 8.94 -1.56
N ALA A 57 1.61 8.58 -2.60
CA ALA A 57 2.19 9.53 -3.52
C ALA A 57 1.16 10.03 -4.55
N VAL A 58 0.25 9.17 -5.03
CA VAL A 58 -0.92 9.52 -5.86
C VAL A 58 -1.84 10.48 -5.10
N SER A 59 -2.14 10.19 -3.83
CA SER A 59 -2.99 11.05 -2.99
C SER A 59 -2.37 12.44 -2.72
N ARG A 60 -1.10 12.66 -3.06
CA ARG A 60 -0.39 13.94 -2.95
C ARG A 60 -0.07 14.57 -4.31
N ALA A 61 -0.41 13.91 -5.41
CA ALA A 61 -0.21 14.41 -6.75
C ALA A 61 -1.13 15.61 -7.01
N ARG A 62 -0.59 16.66 -7.62
CA ARG A 62 -1.30 17.93 -7.88
C ARG A 62 -1.85 18.03 -9.30
N SER A 63 -1.64 17.00 -10.13
CA SER A 63 -2.09 16.93 -11.52
C SER A 63 -2.51 15.50 -11.91
N GLU A 64 -3.46 15.37 -12.83
CA GLU A 64 -3.87 14.08 -13.44
C GLU A 64 -2.68 13.31 -14.03
N LYS A 65 -1.71 14.01 -14.66
CA LYS A 65 -0.47 13.38 -15.15
C LYS A 65 0.38 12.78 -14.03
N GLU A 66 0.48 13.47 -12.90
CA GLU A 66 1.21 12.96 -11.73
C GLU A 66 0.49 11.79 -11.05
N LYS A 67 -0.85 11.73 -11.13
CA LYS A 67 -1.62 10.57 -10.65
C LYS A 67 -1.31 9.34 -11.48
N PHE A 68 -1.36 9.45 -12.82
CA PHE A 68 -1.15 8.34 -13.75
C PHE A 68 0.25 7.71 -13.63
N VAL A 69 1.30 8.55 -13.50
CA VAL A 69 2.68 8.07 -13.31
C VAL A 69 2.82 7.29 -11.99
N LYS A 70 2.07 7.67 -10.95
CA LYS A 70 2.17 7.04 -9.62
C LYS A 70 1.22 5.86 -9.42
N SER A 71 0.20 5.70 -10.28
CA SER A 71 -0.68 4.53 -10.32
C SER A 71 -0.12 3.37 -11.14
N ALA A 72 0.93 3.57 -11.94
CA ALA A 72 1.48 2.58 -12.86
C ALA A 72 2.38 1.50 -12.21
N LEU A 73 2.19 1.23 -10.92
CA LEU A 73 2.86 0.17 -10.18
C LEU A 73 1.84 -0.64 -9.36
#